data_AF-A0A2W6AQT8-F1
#
_entry.id   AF-A0A2W6AQT8-F1
#
_cell.length_a   1.000
_cell.length_b   1.000
_cell.length_c   1.000
_cell.angle_alpha   90.00
_cell.angle_beta   90.00
_cell.angle_gamma   90.00
#
_symmetry.space_group_name_H-M   'P 1'
#
loop_
_entity.id
_entity.type
_entity.pdbx_description
1 polymer ?
#
loop_
_entity_poly.entity_id
_entity_poly.type
_entity_poly.pdbx_seq_one_letter_code
_entity_poly.pdbx_strand_id
1 'polypeptide(L)'
;MALTFVAATLAGFSQLLFAGLVLAFAGTFDILDGALARVSKRSYPYGAFLDSTIDRYSECAVYIGIAAYFLNRGGVWMRLEVLACMAALAGSFMVSYVRARAQSLGFTCDSGLFARPERVVVTVIGLIAAGVGFVPVLSVVIGVLAVATNFTALQRIHEVWRQARAQRRAREAAAKAPSGGEASRP
;
A
#
# COMPACT_ATOMS: atom_id res chain seq x y z
N MET A 1 13.59 6.29 0.51
CA MET A 1 13.92 4.91 1.01
C MET A 1 14.79 4.84 2.27
N ALA A 2 16.08 5.22 2.26
CA ALA A 2 16.96 5.03 3.43
C ALA A 2 16.43 5.73 4.70
N LEU A 3 15.89 6.94 4.53
CA LEU A 3 15.24 7.70 5.61
C LEU A 3 14.04 6.97 6.22
N THR A 4 13.30 6.19 5.42
CA THR A 4 12.16 5.41 5.91
C THR A 4 12.62 4.29 6.85
N PHE A 5 13.75 3.64 6.56
CA PHE A 5 14.36 2.68 7.49
C PHE A 5 14.84 3.36 8.77
N VAL A 6 15.44 4.55 8.68
CA VAL A 6 15.83 5.33 9.87
C VAL A 6 14.60 5.66 10.72
N ALA A 7 13.51 6.11 10.11
CA ALA A 7 12.26 6.37 10.82
C ALA A 7 11.70 5.11 11.51
N ALA A 8 11.72 3.96 10.83
CA ALA A 8 11.32 2.68 11.40
C ALA A 8 12.18 2.30 12.62
N THR A 9 13.50 2.45 12.53
CA THR A 9 14.42 2.20 13.64
C THR A 9 14.13 3.14 14.81
N LEU A 10 13.96 4.43 14.57
CA LEU A 10 13.60 5.42 15.61
C LEU A 10 12.29 5.05 16.30
N ALA A 11 11.28 4.60 15.54
CA ALA A 11 10.02 4.13 16.11
C ALA A 11 10.26 2.95 17.06
N GLY A 12 11.04 1.95 16.63
CA GLY A 12 11.37 0.79 17.47
C GLY A 12 12.11 1.12 18.77
N PHE A 13 12.94 2.17 18.77
CA PHE A 13 13.61 2.71 19.97
C PHE A 13 12.77 3.74 20.75
N SER A 14 11.45 3.80 20.50
CA SER A 14 10.51 4.68 21.18
C SER A 14 10.75 6.19 20.95
N GLN A 15 11.56 6.56 19.96
CA GLN A 15 11.80 7.95 19.55
C GLN A 15 10.73 8.42 18.56
N LEU A 16 9.46 8.35 18.96
CA LEU A 16 8.31 8.48 18.05
C LEU A 16 8.19 9.82 17.34
N LEU A 17 8.51 10.93 18.04
CA LEU A 17 8.48 12.25 17.43
C LEU A 17 9.48 12.34 16.27
N PHE A 18 10.72 11.92 16.51
CA PHE A 18 11.75 11.90 15.48
C PHE A 18 11.44 10.91 14.35
N ALA A 19 10.87 9.74 14.69
CA ALA A 19 10.39 8.79 13.69
C ALA A 19 9.36 9.43 12.75
N GLY A 20 8.37 10.14 13.31
CA GLY A 20 7.36 10.85 12.54
C GLY A 20 7.93 11.96 11.67
N LEU A 21 8.85 12.78 12.20
CA LEU A 21 9.51 13.86 11.45
C LEU A 21 10.37 13.33 10.31
N VAL A 22 11.19 12.31 10.56
CA VAL A 22 12.03 11.67 9.53
C VAL A 22 11.16 11.01 8.47
N LEU A 23 10.06 10.35 8.84
CA LEU A 23 9.14 9.74 7.89
C LEU A 23 8.42 10.80 7.02
N ALA A 24 8.03 11.93 7.61
CA ALA A 24 7.42 13.05 6.88
C ALA A 24 8.40 13.65 5.86
N PHE A 25 9.66 13.82 6.28
CA PHE A 25 10.73 14.29 5.40
C PHE A 25 10.98 13.28 4.27
N ALA A 26 11.12 11.99 4.59
CA ALA A 26 11.29 10.91 3.60
C ALA A 26 10.18 10.92 2.54
N GLY A 27 8.91 11.01 2.96
CA GLY A 27 7.77 11.03 2.05
C GLY A 27 7.76 12.26 1.12
N THR A 28 8.25 13.41 1.59
CA THR A 28 8.37 14.61 0.75
C THR A 28 9.43 14.43 -0.32
N PHE A 29 10.59 13.87 0.01
CA PHE A 29 11.65 13.59 -0.95
C PHE A 29 11.25 12.52 -1.96
N ASP A 30 10.57 11.44 -1.54
CA ASP A 30 10.09 10.41 -2.47
C ASP A 30 9.11 11.00 -3.53
N ILE A 31 8.30 12.00 -3.17
CA ILE A 31 7.41 12.71 -4.12
C ILE A 31 8.23 13.56 -5.11
N LEU A 32 9.23 14.29 -4.62
CA LEU A 32 10.10 15.14 -5.43
C LEU A 32 10.95 14.30 -6.40
N ASP A 33 11.54 13.20 -5.92
CA ASP A 33 12.33 12.27 -6.72
C ASP A 33 11.46 11.62 -7.80
N GLY A 34 10.24 11.23 -7.45
CA GLY A 34 9.25 10.73 -8.42
C GLY A 34 8.88 11.77 -9.48
N ALA A 35 8.78 13.05 -9.13
CA ALA A 35 8.55 14.13 -10.09
C ALA A 35 9.77 14.34 -11.00
N LEU A 36 10.97 14.34 -10.45
CA LEU A 36 12.22 14.47 -11.18
C LEU A 36 12.44 13.32 -12.17
N ALA A 37 12.12 12.09 -11.76
CA ALA A 37 12.20 10.89 -12.61
C ALA A 37 11.26 10.97 -13.83
N ARG A 38 10.06 11.55 -13.68
CA ARG A 38 9.12 11.77 -14.79
C ARG A 38 9.63 12.78 -15.81
N VAL A 39 10.27 13.85 -15.35
CA VAL A 39 10.80 14.92 -16.22
C VAL A 39 12.05 14.45 -16.96
N SER A 40 12.90 13.65 -16.31
CA SER A 40 14.20 13.25 -16.83
C SER A 40 14.16 12.12 -17.89
N LYS A 41 12.99 11.47 -18.11
CA LYS A 41 12.78 10.36 -19.08
C LYS A 41 13.78 9.19 -18.99
N ARG A 42 14.58 9.10 -17.92
CA ARG A 42 15.60 8.05 -17.70
C ARG A 42 15.04 6.89 -16.88
N SER A 43 13.92 6.31 -17.31
CA SER A 43 13.35 5.13 -16.66
C SER A 43 13.86 3.85 -17.32
N TYR A 44 14.63 3.04 -16.60
CA TYR A 44 15.03 1.69 -17.02
C TYR A 44 14.20 0.64 -16.24
N PRO A 45 13.68 -0.43 -16.88
CA PRO A 45 12.73 -1.36 -16.24
C PRO A 45 13.21 -1.99 -14.92
N TYR A 46 14.49 -2.35 -14.83
CA TYR A 46 15.05 -2.90 -13.59
C TYR A 46 15.01 -1.88 -12.43
N GLY A 47 15.27 -0.60 -12.72
CA GLY A 47 15.21 0.46 -11.72
C GLY A 47 13.81 0.61 -11.13
N ALA A 48 12.78 0.63 -11.98
CA ALA A 48 11.39 0.68 -11.53
C ALA A 48 10.97 -0.57 -10.73
N PHE A 49 11.45 -1.74 -11.12
CA PHE A 49 11.24 -2.98 -10.36
C PHE A 49 11.91 -2.93 -8.99
N LEU A 50 13.17 -2.50 -8.91
CA LEU A 50 13.93 -2.41 -7.66
C LEU A 50 13.29 -1.37 -6.72
N ASP A 51 12.99 -0.18 -7.22
CA ASP A 51 12.37 0.91 -6.46
C ASP A 51 11.04 0.46 -5.83
N SER A 52 10.13 -0.09 -6.65
CA SER A 52 8.85 -0.62 -6.17
C SER A 52 9.00 -1.80 -5.21
N THR A 53 10.10 -2.56 -5.26
CA THR A 53 10.38 -3.66 -4.33
C THR A 53 10.90 -3.13 -2.99
N ILE A 54 11.86 -2.22 -3.01
CA ILE A 54 12.42 -1.59 -1.80
C ILE A 54 11.38 -0.72 -1.08
N ASP A 55 10.46 -0.09 -1.82
CA ASP A 55 9.29 0.58 -1.28
C ASP A 55 8.48 -0.32 -0.33
N ARG A 56 8.27 -1.58 -0.72
CA ARG A 56 7.51 -2.55 0.08
C ARG A 56 8.28 -2.96 1.34
N TYR A 57 9.59 -3.18 1.24
CA TYR A 57 10.42 -3.42 2.42
C TYR A 57 10.41 -2.22 3.39
N SER A 58 10.47 -1.00 2.84
CA SER A 58 10.44 0.23 3.64
C SER A 58 9.10 0.38 4.37
N GLU A 59 7.98 0.09 3.72
CA GLU A 59 6.65 0.10 4.35
C GLU A 59 6.52 -0.98 5.44
N CYS A 60 7.01 -2.20 5.20
CA CYS A 60 7.07 -3.25 6.22
C CYS A 60 7.91 -2.83 7.43
N ALA A 61 9.07 -2.21 7.20
CA ALA A 61 9.96 -1.77 8.27
C ALA A 61 9.26 -0.80 9.23
N VAL A 62 8.48 0.16 8.70
CA VAL A 62 7.74 1.13 9.52
C VAL A 62 6.76 0.43 10.46
N TYR A 63 5.96 -0.51 9.97
CA TYR A 63 5.02 -1.26 10.82
C TYR A 63 5.73 -2.16 11.83
N ILE A 64 6.87 -2.76 11.47
CA ILE A 64 7.70 -3.54 12.39
C ILE A 64 8.27 -2.64 13.51
N GLY A 65 8.76 -1.45 13.17
CA GLY A 65 9.24 -0.46 14.14
C GLY A 65 8.16 -0.02 15.11
N ILE A 66 6.95 0.22 14.62
CA ILE A 66 5.79 0.56 15.46
C ILE A 66 5.35 -0.62 16.33
N ALA A 67 5.39 -1.85 15.82
CA ALA A 67 5.11 -3.05 16.61
C ALA A 67 6.14 -3.22 17.74
N ALA A 68 7.43 -2.98 17.45
CA ALA A 68 8.49 -3.00 18.45
C ALA A 68 8.28 -1.94 19.54
N TYR A 69 7.82 -0.73 19.17
CA TYR A 69 7.39 0.28 20.14
C TYR A 69 6.30 -0.24 21.07
N PHE A 70 5.22 -0.83 20.53
CA PHE A 70 4.12 -1.34 21.36
C PHE A 70 4.57 -2.47 22.28
N LEU A 71 5.45 -3.37 21.82
CA LEU A 71 6.05 -4.41 22.65
C LEU A 71 6.87 -3.82 23.81
N ASN A 72 7.68 -2.80 23.53
CA ASN A 72 8.51 -2.13 24.53
C ASN A 72 7.69 -1.32 25.55
N ARG A 73 6.60 -0.68 25.09
CA ARG A 73 5.67 0.07 25.95
C ARG A 73 4.90 -0.85 26.88
N GLY A 74 4.52 -2.04 26.40
CA GLY A 74 3.64 -2.96 27.11
C GLY A 74 2.22 -2.42 27.29
N GLY A 75 1.50 -3.00 28.26
CA GLY A 75 0.13 -2.60 28.60
C GLY A 75 -0.94 -3.61 28.17
N VAL A 76 -2.17 -3.41 28.66
CA VAL A 76 -3.27 -4.37 28.46
C VAL A 76 -3.67 -4.54 26.98
N TRP A 77 -3.48 -3.49 26.18
CA TRP A 77 -3.81 -3.46 24.76
C TRP A 77 -2.68 -3.93 23.84
N MET A 78 -1.48 -4.20 24.37
CA MET A 78 -0.27 -4.52 23.59
C MET A 78 -0.53 -5.61 22.55
N ARG A 79 -1.21 -6.69 22.94
CA ARG A 79 -1.52 -7.81 22.04
C ARG A 79 -2.35 -7.35 20.85
N LEU A 80 -3.36 -6.52 21.09
CA LEU A 80 -4.23 -5.99 20.04
C LEU A 80 -3.49 -5.00 19.14
N GLU A 81 -2.65 -4.13 19.72
CA GLU A 81 -1.85 -3.14 18.98
C GLU A 81 -0.85 -3.81 18.03
N VAL A 82 -0.18 -4.88 18.50
CA VAL A 82 0.75 -5.67 17.67
C VAL A 82 -0.01 -6.42 16.57
N LEU A 83 -1.15 -7.05 16.89
CA LEU A 83 -1.98 -7.70 15.87
C LEU A 83 -2.49 -6.70 14.82
N ALA A 84 -2.83 -5.48 15.24
CA ALA A 84 -3.22 -4.41 14.33
C ALA A 84 -2.05 -3.98 13.43
N CYS A 85 -0.81 -3.90 13.95
CA CYS A 85 0.38 -3.66 13.11
C CYS A 85 0.55 -4.75 12.04
N MET A 86 0.41 -6.02 12.42
CA MET A 86 0.52 -7.14 11.49
C MET A 86 -0.58 -7.12 10.42
N ALA A 87 -1.81 -6.80 10.82
CA ALA A 87 -2.92 -6.66 9.89
C ALA A 87 -2.75 -5.47 8.94
N ALA A 88 -2.27 -4.32 9.43
CA ALA A 88 -1.97 -3.15 8.60
C ALA A 88 -0.83 -3.40 7.61
N LEU A 89 0.21 -4.14 8.03
CA LEU A 89 1.30 -4.60 7.16
C LEU A 89 0.76 -5.53 6.06
N ALA A 90 0.00 -6.56 6.44
CA ALA A 90 -0.59 -7.50 5.49
C ALA A 90 -1.53 -6.80 4.49
N GLY A 91 -2.38 -5.90 4.97
CA GLY A 91 -3.29 -5.11 4.14
C GLY A 91 -2.54 -4.21 3.17
N SER A 92 -1.54 -3.46 3.64
CA SER A 92 -0.72 -2.59 2.79
C SER A 92 0.04 -3.36 1.71
N PHE A 93 0.59 -4.53 2.07
CA PHE A 93 1.24 -5.42 1.12
C PHE A 93 0.25 -5.94 0.06
N MET A 94 -0.94 -6.37 0.48
CA MET A 94 -1.98 -6.87 -0.43
C MET A 94 -2.52 -5.79 -1.37
N VAL A 95 -2.70 -4.54 -0.90
CA VAL A 95 -3.08 -3.41 -1.75
C VAL A 95 -2.10 -3.26 -2.93
N SER A 96 -0.80 -3.29 -2.64
CA SER A 96 0.26 -3.16 -3.66
C SER A 96 0.38 -4.41 -4.55
N TYR A 97 0.30 -5.61 -3.95
CA TYR A 97 0.43 -6.87 -4.68
C TYR A 97 -0.73 -7.12 -5.64
N VAL A 98 -1.98 -6.92 -5.20
CA VAL A 98 -3.16 -7.11 -6.05
C VAL A 98 -3.09 -6.22 -7.29
N ARG A 99 -2.68 -4.96 -7.13
CA ARG A 99 -2.48 -4.04 -8.27
C ARG A 99 -1.43 -4.57 -9.24
N ALA A 100 -0.24 -4.89 -8.74
CA ALA A 100 0.85 -5.39 -9.58
C ALA A 100 0.46 -6.69 -10.31
N ARG A 101 -0.22 -7.62 -9.61
CA ARG A 101 -0.67 -8.89 -10.19
C ARG A 101 -1.76 -8.68 -11.23
N ALA A 102 -2.73 -7.81 -10.96
CA ALA A 102 -3.78 -7.45 -11.91
C ALA A 102 -3.18 -6.88 -13.20
N GLN A 103 -2.26 -5.92 -13.09
CA GLN A 103 -1.58 -5.31 -14.23
C GLN A 103 -0.75 -6.34 -15.02
N SER A 104 -0.07 -7.27 -14.34
CA SER A 104 0.68 -8.35 -15.00
C SER A 104 -0.20 -9.31 -15.82
N LEU A 105 -1.50 -9.39 -15.49
CA LEU A 105 -2.49 -10.21 -16.18
C LEU A 105 -3.31 -9.42 -17.22
N GLY A 106 -2.99 -8.14 -17.44
CA GLY A 106 -3.68 -7.27 -18.38
C GLY A 106 -4.98 -6.66 -17.86
N PHE A 107 -5.24 -6.72 -16.54
CA PHE A 107 -6.35 -5.99 -15.91
C PHE A 107 -5.92 -4.58 -15.51
N THR A 108 -6.86 -3.65 -15.47
CA THR A 108 -6.64 -2.32 -14.87
C THR A 108 -6.95 -2.39 -13.39
N CYS A 109 -6.16 -1.71 -12.55
CA CYS A 109 -6.37 -1.72 -11.10
C CYS A 109 -5.77 -0.46 -10.47
N ASP A 110 -6.38 0.69 -10.78
CA ASP A 110 -5.95 1.99 -10.25
C ASP A 110 -6.89 2.52 -9.16
N SER A 111 -7.99 1.80 -8.88
CA SER A 111 -8.95 2.19 -7.83
C SER A 111 -8.46 1.85 -6.41
N GLY A 112 -9.09 2.46 -5.41
CA GLY A 112 -8.86 2.19 -3.98
C GLY A 112 -8.87 3.45 -3.13
N LEU A 113 -9.57 3.41 -1.99
CA LEU A 113 -9.76 4.58 -1.11
C LEU A 113 -8.51 4.96 -0.32
N PHE A 114 -7.60 4.01 -0.08
CA PHE A 114 -6.48 4.17 0.83
C PHE A 114 -5.14 3.84 0.14
N ALA A 115 -4.72 4.71 -0.77
CA ALA A 115 -3.46 4.57 -1.49
C ALA A 115 -2.25 4.84 -0.55
N ARG A 116 -1.05 4.72 -1.11
CA ARG A 116 0.20 4.77 -0.34
C ARG A 116 0.43 6.13 0.35
N PRO A 117 0.28 7.28 -0.32
CA PRO A 117 0.52 8.57 0.32
C PRO A 117 -0.36 8.79 1.55
N GLU A 118 -1.64 8.40 1.50
CA GLU A 118 -2.60 8.55 2.58
C GLU A 118 -2.19 7.74 3.81
N ARG A 119 -1.68 6.51 3.60
CA ARG A 119 -1.13 5.69 4.70
C ARG A 119 0.05 6.37 5.37
N VAL A 120 1.00 6.87 4.58
CA VAL A 120 2.20 7.54 5.11
C VAL A 120 1.81 8.77 5.92
N VAL A 121 0.90 9.60 5.40
CA VAL A 121 0.42 10.81 6.10
C VAL A 121 -0.23 10.46 7.43
N VAL A 122 -1.15 9.48 7.45
CA VAL A 122 -1.85 9.10 8.68
C VAL A 122 -0.88 8.46 9.69
N THR A 123 0.09 7.66 9.24
CA THR A 123 1.15 7.13 10.10
C THR A 123 2.04 8.23 10.69
N VAL A 124 2.43 9.23 9.90
CA VAL A 124 3.19 10.40 10.36
C VAL A 124 2.42 11.13 11.46
N ILE A 125 1.13 11.39 11.25
CA ILE A 125 0.27 12.04 12.25
C ILE A 125 0.24 11.22 13.55
N GLY A 126 0.05 9.90 13.46
CA GLY A 126 0.05 9.01 14.62
C GLY A 126 1.37 9.03 15.39
N LEU A 127 2.51 8.98 14.68
CA LEU A 127 3.84 9.00 15.27
C LEU A 127 4.13 10.32 15.99
N ILE A 128 3.85 11.46 15.34
CA ILE A 128 4.07 12.78 15.93
C ILE A 128 3.15 12.99 17.14
N ALA A 129 1.86 12.68 17.01
CA ALA A 129 0.89 12.83 18.10
C ALA A 129 1.31 12.01 19.34
N ALA A 130 1.71 10.75 19.14
CA ALA A 130 2.22 9.93 20.24
C ALA A 130 3.55 10.45 20.80
N GLY A 131 4.43 10.97 19.94
CA GLY A 131 5.71 11.56 20.34
C GLY A 131 5.59 12.84 21.19
N VAL A 132 4.50 13.60 21.04
CA VAL A 132 4.22 14.80 21.87
C VAL A 132 3.31 14.51 23.07
N GLY A 133 2.99 13.23 23.34
CA GLY A 133 2.28 12.80 24.54
C GLY A 133 0.87 12.24 24.32
N PHE A 134 0.28 12.36 23.12
CA PHE A 134 -1.04 11.79 22.80
C PHE A 134 -0.92 10.33 22.34
N VAL A 135 -0.35 9.49 23.19
CA VAL A 135 0.02 8.09 22.85
C VAL A 135 -1.13 7.26 22.27
N PRO A 136 -2.38 7.31 22.76
CA PRO A 136 -3.48 6.51 22.21
C PRO A 136 -3.79 6.78 20.73
N VAL A 137 -3.40 7.94 20.20
CA VAL A 137 -3.64 8.31 18.80
C VAL A 137 -2.94 7.34 17.85
N LEU A 138 -1.71 6.91 18.16
CA LEU A 138 -1.00 5.95 17.33
C LEU A 138 -1.71 4.59 17.29
N SER A 139 -2.25 4.13 18.42
CA SER A 139 -3.03 2.88 18.49
C SER A 139 -4.29 2.95 17.62
N VAL A 140 -5.02 4.07 17.67
CA VAL A 140 -6.20 4.30 16.82
C VAL A 140 -5.81 4.35 15.35
N VAL A 141 -4.75 5.08 15.00
CA VAL A 141 -4.22 5.17 13.64
C VAL A 141 -3.89 3.79 13.08
N ILE A 142 -3.17 2.97 13.83
CA ILE A 142 -2.81 1.61 13.39
C ILE A 142 -4.05 0.72 13.25
N GLY A 143 -5.03 0.82 14.16
CA GLY A 143 -6.31 0.12 14.04
C GLY A 143 -7.08 0.51 12.77
N VAL A 144 -7.15 1.81 12.46
CA VAL A 144 -7.77 2.31 11.22
C VAL A 144 -7.03 1.80 9.99
N LEU A 145 -5.70 1.86 9.99
CA LEU A 145 -4.89 1.34 8.88
C LEU A 145 -5.09 -0.17 8.68
N ALA A 146 -5.17 -0.95 9.77
CA ALA A 146 -5.43 -2.38 9.70
C ALA A 146 -6.74 -2.68 8.96
N VAL A 147 -7.81 -1.96 9.27
CA VAL A 147 -9.11 -2.18 8.63
C VAL A 147 -9.13 -1.61 7.20
N ALA A 148 -8.73 -0.35 7.03
CA ALA A 148 -8.86 0.38 5.77
C ALA A 148 -8.02 -0.24 4.65
N THR A 149 -6.82 -0.72 4.95
CA THR A 149 -5.92 -1.30 3.94
C THR A 149 -6.39 -2.68 3.48
N ASN A 150 -6.82 -3.54 4.42
CA ASN A 150 -7.41 -4.83 4.07
C ASN A 150 -8.71 -4.68 3.29
N PHE A 151 -9.57 -3.73 3.69
CA PHE A 151 -10.76 -3.40 2.95
C PHE A 151 -10.44 -2.92 1.52
N THR A 152 -9.45 -2.04 1.36
CA THR A 152 -9.00 -1.57 0.05
C THR A 152 -8.44 -2.71 -0.81
N ALA A 153 -7.72 -3.67 -0.23
CA ALA A 153 -7.25 -4.84 -0.95
C ALA A 153 -8.42 -5.69 -1.48
N LEU A 154 -9.46 -5.90 -0.65
CA LEU A 154 -10.67 -6.61 -1.07
C LEU A 154 -11.44 -5.86 -2.16
N GLN A 155 -11.51 -4.52 -2.09
CA GLN A 155 -12.09 -3.70 -3.16
C GLN A 155 -11.38 -3.92 -4.51
N ARG A 156 -10.04 -3.93 -4.50
CA ARG A 156 -9.23 -4.20 -5.71
C ARG A 156 -9.45 -5.60 -6.25
N ILE A 157 -9.53 -6.60 -5.38
CA ILE A 157 -9.84 -7.99 -5.79
C ILE A 157 -11.22 -8.05 -6.46
N HIS A 158 -12.21 -7.37 -5.87
CA HIS A 158 -13.56 -7.30 -6.41
C HIS A 158 -13.61 -6.61 -7.78
N GLU A 159 -12.84 -5.54 -7.97
CA GLU A 159 -12.71 -4.86 -9.26
C GLU A 159 -12.18 -5.80 -10.34
N VAL A 160 -11.09 -6.52 -10.06
CA VAL A 160 -10.49 -7.49 -10.99
C VAL A 160 -11.48 -8.61 -11.31
N TRP A 161 -12.20 -9.12 -10.31
CA TRP A 161 -13.23 -10.13 -10.52
C TRP A 161 -14.33 -9.66 -11.48
N ARG A 162 -14.79 -8.41 -11.32
CA ARG A 162 -15.80 -7.81 -12.21
C ARG A 162 -15.29 -7.71 -13.65
N GLN A 163 -14.05 -7.27 -13.85
CA GLN A 163 -13.43 -7.20 -15.18
C GLN A 163 -13.29 -8.59 -15.81
N ALA A 164 -12.80 -9.58 -15.06
CA ALA A 164 -12.65 -10.95 -15.54
C ALA A 164 -14.00 -11.57 -15.98
N ARG A 165 -15.08 -11.33 -15.22
CA ARG A 165 -16.42 -11.79 -15.61
C ARG A 165 -16.94 -11.11 -16.87
N ALA A 166 -16.69 -9.81 -17.03
CA ALA A 166 -17.09 -9.08 -18.23
C ALA A 166 -16.37 -9.61 -19.47
N GLN A 167 -15.05 -9.83 -19.38
CA GLN A 167 -14.26 -10.41 -20.47
C GLN A 167 -14.73 -11.83 -20.84
N ARG A 168 -15.03 -12.67 -19.84
CA ARG A 168 -15.56 -14.03 -20.08
C ARG A 168 -16.90 -13.99 -20.82
N ARG A 169 -17.84 -13.15 -20.37
CA ARG A 169 -19.15 -12.99 -21.03
C ARG A 169 -19.02 -12.50 -22.46
N ALA A 170 -18.11 -11.55 -22.73
CA ALA A 170 -17.86 -11.07 -24.08
C ALA A 170 -17.31 -12.18 -25.00
N ARG A 171 -16.40 -13.03 -24.50
CA ARG A 171 -15.89 -14.20 -25.24
C ARG A 171 -16.98 -15.23 -25.52
N GLU A 172 -17.82 -15.54 -24.53
CA GLU A 172 -18.95 -16.48 -24.70
C GLU A 172 -19.99 -15.95 -25.70
N ALA A 173 -20.26 -14.64 -25.71
CA ALA A 173 -21.15 -14.02 -26.70
C ALA A 173 -20.55 -14.06 -28.12
N ALA A 174 -19.24 -13.78 -28.26
CA ALA A 174 -18.55 -13.86 -29.55
C ALA A 174 -18.53 -15.30 -30.11
N ALA A 175 -18.38 -16.32 -29.25
CA ALA A 175 -18.40 -17.73 -29.66
C ALA A 175 -19.80 -18.22 -30.10
N LYS A 176 -20.88 -17.57 -29.65
CA LYS A 176 -22.26 -17.89 -30.03
C LYS A 176 -22.76 -17.10 -31.24
N ALA A 177 -22.01 -16.10 -31.71
CA ALA A 177 -22.36 -15.36 -32.91
C ALA A 177 -22.30 -16.31 -34.11
N PRO A 178 -23.35 -16.44 -34.94
CA PRO A 178 -23.30 -17.29 -36.11
C PRO A 178 -22.18 -16.79 -37.02
N SER A 179 -21.30 -17.72 -37.45
CA SER A 179 -20.36 -17.46 -38.54
C SER A 179 -21.18 -16.92 -39.70
N GLY A 180 -20.98 -15.65 -40.03
CA GLY A 180 -21.76 -14.94 -41.04
C GLY A 180 -21.90 -15.82 -42.27
N GLY A 181 -23.15 -16.19 -42.56
CA GLY A 181 -23.48 -17.01 -43.70
C GLY A 181 -22.87 -16.39 -44.95
N GLU A 182 -22.15 -17.23 -45.68
CA GLU A 182 -21.78 -17.01 -47.06
C GLU A 182 -23.09 -16.91 -47.85
N ALA A 183 -23.68 -15.71 -47.81
CA ALA A 183 -24.85 -15.37 -48.59
C ALA A 183 -24.39 -15.27 -50.04
N SER A 184 -24.71 -16.34 -50.77
CA SER A 184 -24.83 -16.41 -52.21
C SER A 184 -25.13 -15.04 -52.81
N ARG A 185 -24.23 -14.56 -53.66
CA ARG A 185 -24.55 -13.53 -54.65
C ARG A 185 -24.67 -14.21 -56.02
N PRO A 186 -25.69 -13.80 -56.79
CA PRO A 186 -26.21 -14.53 -57.96
C PRO A 186 -25.22 -14.60 -59.12
#